data_AF-A0A0J8UWQ7-F1
#
_entry.id   AF-A0A0J8UWQ7-F1
#
_cell.length_a   1.000
_cell.length_b   1.000
_cell.length_c   1.000
_cell.angle_alpha   90.00
_cell.angle_beta   90.00
_cell.angle_gamma   90.00
#
_symmetry.space_group_name_H-M   'P 1'
#
loop_
_entity.id
_entity.type
_entity.pdbx_description
1 polymer ?
#
loop_
_entity_poly.entity_id
_entity_poly.type
_entity_poly.pdbx_seq_one_letter_code
_entity_poly.pdbx_strand_id
1 'polypeptide(L)'
;MFTFTPLLGAQYSHSKASQSILELDGGVKILIDVGWDETFDPSALKELEKHIPTLSLILLTHATPSHIGAFVYCLYATYPVISFGRSLLQDLYSSAPLASTFLPTTSSISDSNGSGSVPTQDPTAPAGALTEGDTLNSTTAGKILLPSPTSEDIARHFSLIHPLKYSQPHQPLPSPFSPPLNGLTITAYNAGHTVGGTIWHIQHGMESIVYAVDWNQARENVIAGAAWFGSSGANRTDVIEQLRKPTALVCSAKGGDKFAPGGGRKKRDDLLLDMIRSCIARKGT
;
A
#
# COMPACT_ATOMS: atom_id res chain seq x y z
N MET A 1 4.28 2.47 26.09
CA MET A 1 3.24 1.49 25.73
C MET A 1 2.76 1.81 24.33
N PHE A 2 2.76 0.84 23.42
CA PHE A 2 2.24 1.05 22.07
C PHE A 2 0.88 0.37 21.87
N THR A 3 0.11 0.86 20.91
CA THR A 3 -1.14 0.25 20.46
C THR A 3 -1.02 -0.11 18.98
N PHE A 4 -1.37 -1.34 18.63
CA PHE A 4 -1.39 -1.81 17.25
C PHE A 4 -2.84 -2.01 16.79
N THR A 5 -3.21 -1.36 15.70
CA THR A 5 -4.57 -1.40 15.12
C THR A 5 -4.49 -1.87 13.67
N PRO A 6 -4.87 -3.13 13.37
CA PRO A 6 -4.97 -3.59 11.99
C PRO A 6 -6.21 -2.96 11.32
N LEU A 7 -6.03 -2.29 10.19
CA LEU A 7 -7.14 -1.74 9.39
C LEU A 7 -7.61 -2.74 8.32
N LEU A 8 -6.66 -3.28 7.55
CA LEU A 8 -6.91 -4.30 6.52
C LEU A 8 -5.90 -5.46 6.64
N GLY A 9 -6.32 -6.65 6.19
CA GLY A 9 -5.51 -7.87 6.15
C GLY A 9 -5.83 -8.84 7.29
N ALA A 10 -5.61 -8.45 8.55
CA ALA A 10 -5.79 -9.37 9.68
C ALA A 10 -7.26 -9.75 9.95
N GLN A 11 -8.20 -8.83 9.69
CA GLN A 11 -9.63 -9.01 9.97
C GLN A 11 -10.45 -9.45 8.74
N TYR A 12 -9.86 -9.38 7.54
CA TYR A 12 -10.54 -9.64 6.27
C TYR A 12 -9.88 -10.81 5.56
N SER A 13 -10.36 -12.03 5.80
CA SER A 13 -9.86 -13.26 5.16
C SER A 13 -9.92 -13.22 3.62
N HIS A 14 -10.79 -12.38 3.06
CA HIS A 14 -11.00 -12.22 1.63
C HIS A 14 -10.10 -11.17 0.98
N SER A 15 -9.47 -10.28 1.76
CA SER A 15 -8.64 -9.20 1.23
C SER A 15 -7.16 -9.47 1.49
N LYS A 16 -6.34 -9.33 0.45
CA LYS A 16 -4.87 -9.44 0.60
C LYS A 16 -4.24 -8.11 1.01
N ALA A 17 -5.01 -7.02 1.10
CA ALA A 17 -4.50 -5.70 1.43
C ALA A 17 -3.93 -5.68 2.86
N SER A 18 -2.79 -4.99 3.02
CA SER A 18 -2.11 -4.77 4.29
C SER A 18 -2.20 -3.29 4.64
N GLN A 19 -2.81 -2.99 5.78
CA GLN A 19 -2.84 -1.65 6.37
C GLN A 19 -2.87 -1.79 7.89
N SER A 20 -1.91 -1.19 8.58
CA SER A 20 -1.83 -1.24 10.04
C SER A 20 -1.39 0.11 10.62
N ILE A 21 -2.00 0.52 11.73
CA ILE A 21 -1.57 1.69 12.49
C ILE A 21 -0.84 1.24 13.74
N LEU A 22 0.31 1.85 13.98
CA LEU A 22 1.08 1.74 15.20
C LEU A 22 1.08 3.09 15.91
N GLU A 23 0.42 3.16 17.06
CA GLU A 23 0.38 4.35 17.90
C GLU A 23 1.35 4.17 19.07
N LEU A 24 2.31 5.09 19.19
CA LEU A 24 3.34 5.10 20.21
C LEU A 24 3.03 6.16 21.27
N ASP A 25 3.71 6.07 22.41
CA ASP A 25 3.65 7.09 23.46
C ASP A 25 3.92 8.50 22.89
N GLY A 26 3.25 9.51 23.43
CA GLY A 26 3.35 10.88 22.93
C GLY A 26 2.51 11.18 21.69
N GLY A 27 1.63 10.26 21.29
CA GLY A 27 0.66 10.47 20.21
C GLY A 27 1.23 10.30 18.80
N VAL A 28 2.42 9.70 18.69
CA VAL A 28 3.05 9.42 17.38
C VAL A 28 2.30 8.27 16.72
N LYS A 29 1.68 8.53 15.57
CA LYS A 29 0.95 7.53 14.80
C LYS A 29 1.69 7.20 13.50
N ILE A 30 2.09 5.94 13.37
CA ILE A 30 2.79 5.41 12.22
C ILE A 30 1.80 4.54 11.45
N LEU A 31 1.53 4.89 10.19
CA LEU A 31 0.84 3.98 9.29
C LEU A 31 1.87 3.07 8.62
N ILE A 32 1.63 1.77 8.61
CA ILE A 32 2.45 0.79 7.91
C ILE A 32 1.60 0.20 6.81
N ASP A 33 2.08 0.42 5.58
CA ASP A 33 1.43 0.08 4.32
C ASP A 33 0.09 0.80 4.07
N VAL A 34 -0.16 1.04 2.79
CA VAL A 34 -1.39 1.62 2.24
C VAL A 34 -1.90 0.67 1.17
N GLY A 35 -2.04 -0.61 1.54
CA GLY A 35 -2.48 -1.65 0.64
C GLY A 35 -3.92 -1.46 0.15
N TRP A 36 -4.18 -1.82 -1.10
CA TRP A 36 -5.55 -1.99 -1.60
C TRP A 36 -5.68 -3.37 -2.23
N ASP A 37 -6.90 -3.89 -2.30
CA ASP A 37 -7.19 -5.18 -2.91
C ASP A 37 -7.57 -5.06 -4.39
N GLU A 38 -7.52 -6.20 -5.08
CA GLU A 38 -7.79 -6.33 -6.51
C GLU A 38 -9.24 -5.94 -6.88
N THR A 39 -10.13 -5.84 -5.89
CA THR A 39 -11.52 -5.39 -6.06
C THR A 39 -11.63 -3.87 -6.19
N PHE A 40 -10.63 -3.13 -5.70
CA PHE A 40 -10.61 -1.67 -5.67
C PHE A 40 -11.90 -1.07 -5.08
N ASP A 41 -12.43 -1.66 -4.02
CA ASP A 41 -13.61 -1.13 -3.34
C ASP A 41 -13.21 0.07 -2.47
N PRO A 42 -13.71 1.29 -2.75
CA PRO A 42 -13.40 2.47 -1.95
C PRO A 42 -13.95 2.40 -0.53
N SER A 43 -14.94 1.53 -0.28
CA SER A 43 -15.45 1.30 1.08
C SER A 43 -14.36 0.84 2.05
N ALA A 44 -13.37 0.10 1.54
CA ALA A 44 -12.21 -0.38 2.31
C ALA A 44 -11.27 0.76 2.75
N LEU A 45 -11.30 1.91 2.07
CA LEU A 45 -10.44 3.06 2.37
C LEU A 45 -11.08 4.07 3.34
N LYS A 46 -12.39 3.95 3.61
CA LYS A 46 -13.11 4.88 4.51
C LYS A 46 -12.55 4.91 5.92
N GLU A 47 -12.05 3.78 6.42
CA GLU A 47 -11.46 3.74 7.75
C GLU A 47 -10.09 4.43 7.76
N LEU A 48 -9.27 4.18 6.74
CA LEU A 48 -7.98 4.83 6.57
C LEU A 48 -8.11 6.37 6.53
N GLU A 49 -9.09 6.89 5.80
CA GLU A 49 -9.33 8.34 5.65
C GLU A 49 -9.49 9.06 7.00
N LYS A 50 -10.11 8.41 7.99
CA LYS A 50 -10.30 8.98 9.34
C LYS A 50 -8.99 9.21 10.09
N HIS A 51 -7.97 8.40 9.79
CA HIS A 51 -6.68 8.44 10.50
C HIS A 51 -5.67 9.36 9.83
N ILE A 52 -5.78 9.61 8.51
CA ILE A 52 -4.85 10.43 7.71
C ILE A 52 -4.45 11.75 8.40
N PRO A 53 -5.38 12.57 8.93
CA PRO A 53 -5.03 13.86 9.53
C PRO A 53 -4.17 13.76 10.79
N THR A 54 -4.11 12.57 11.40
CA THR A 54 -3.39 12.32 12.66
C THR A 54 -2.07 11.58 12.46
N LEU A 55 -1.74 11.20 11.22
CA LEU A 55 -0.54 10.43 10.92
C LEU A 55 0.72 11.28 11.04
N SER A 56 1.73 10.70 11.69
CA SER A 56 3.05 11.30 11.85
C SER A 56 3.99 10.92 10.71
N LEU A 57 3.93 9.67 10.26
CA LEU A 57 4.67 9.16 9.11
C LEU A 57 4.03 7.88 8.57
N ILE A 58 4.41 7.51 7.35
CA ILE A 58 4.00 6.27 6.71
C ILE A 58 5.24 5.46 6.34
N LEU A 59 5.25 4.17 6.67
CA LEU A 59 6.28 3.22 6.28
C LEU A 59 5.73 2.27 5.22
N LEU A 60 6.48 2.05 4.14
CA LEU A 60 6.11 1.08 3.10
C LEU A 60 7.00 -0.16 3.17
N THR A 61 6.41 -1.33 2.98
CA THR A 61 7.13 -2.61 3.03
C THR A 61 7.46 -3.18 1.66
N HIS A 62 6.48 -3.26 0.75
CA HIS A 62 6.61 -3.92 -0.54
C HIS A 62 6.03 -3.11 -1.69
N ALA A 63 6.66 -3.15 -2.86
CA ALA A 63 6.10 -2.62 -4.10
C ALA A 63 5.08 -3.60 -4.71
N THR A 64 3.93 -3.77 -4.05
CA THR A 64 2.82 -4.60 -4.51
C THR A 64 1.48 -3.90 -4.25
N PRO A 65 0.40 -4.20 -5.00
CA PRO A 65 -0.88 -3.53 -4.79
C PRO A 65 -1.39 -3.70 -3.36
N SER A 66 -1.16 -4.88 -2.78
CA SER A 66 -1.50 -5.22 -1.40
C SER A 66 -0.79 -4.39 -0.34
N HIS A 67 0.25 -3.61 -0.65
CA HIS A 67 1.00 -2.82 0.33
C HIS A 67 1.10 -1.32 -0.02
N ILE A 68 0.96 -0.95 -1.29
CA ILE A 68 1.06 0.45 -1.75
C ILE A 68 -0.07 0.87 -2.70
N GLY A 69 -1.12 0.05 -2.83
CA GLY A 69 -2.18 0.24 -3.82
C GLY A 69 -3.07 1.47 -3.59
N ALA A 70 -3.21 1.93 -2.35
CA ALA A 70 -3.92 3.15 -2.01
C ALA A 70 -2.96 4.35 -2.05
N PHE A 71 -3.36 5.40 -2.76
CA PHE A 71 -2.56 6.58 -2.98
C PHE A 71 -2.56 7.51 -1.75
N VAL A 72 -1.42 7.67 -1.05
CA VAL A 72 -1.34 8.47 0.20
C VAL A 72 -0.05 9.31 0.29
N TYR A 73 -0.09 10.40 1.06
CA TYR A 73 0.98 11.40 1.24
C TYR A 73 1.96 11.07 2.39
N CYS A 74 3.22 11.53 2.28
CA CYS A 74 4.33 11.47 3.27
C CYS A 74 4.82 10.05 3.64
N LEU A 75 5.70 9.49 2.81
CA LEU A 75 6.12 8.09 2.87
C LEU A 75 7.64 7.95 3.11
N TYR A 76 8.04 6.87 3.79
CA TYR A 76 9.43 6.38 3.87
C TYR A 76 9.49 4.96 3.31
N ALA A 77 10.46 4.71 2.43
CA ALA A 77 10.62 3.41 1.79
C ALA A 77 12.06 3.20 1.29
N THR A 78 12.44 1.96 0.99
CA THR A 78 13.71 1.71 0.30
C THR A 78 13.64 2.11 -1.17
N TYR A 79 14.79 2.41 -1.77
CA TYR A 79 14.86 2.85 -3.17
C TYR A 79 14.15 1.91 -4.16
N PRO A 80 14.29 0.57 -4.10
CA PRO A 80 13.57 -0.29 -5.04
C PRO A 80 12.06 -0.28 -4.80
N VAL A 81 11.58 -0.15 -3.55
CA VAL A 81 10.14 -0.02 -3.27
C VAL A 81 9.58 1.27 -3.89
N ILE A 82 10.34 2.37 -3.84
CA ILE A 82 9.99 3.64 -4.51
C ILE A 82 9.95 3.43 -6.03
N SER A 83 11.04 2.91 -6.61
CA SER A 83 11.13 2.79 -8.08
C SER A 83 10.10 1.83 -8.66
N PHE A 84 9.99 0.62 -8.11
CA PHE A 84 9.02 -0.37 -8.59
C PHE A 84 7.58 0.02 -8.23
N GLY A 85 7.36 0.67 -7.09
CA GLY A 85 6.03 1.12 -6.70
C GLY A 85 5.48 2.19 -7.63
N ARG A 86 6.32 3.10 -8.12
CA ARG A 86 5.92 4.11 -9.12
C ARG A 86 5.45 3.46 -10.41
N SER A 87 6.23 2.52 -10.93
CA SER A 87 5.87 1.78 -12.15
C SER A 87 4.63 0.91 -11.96
N LEU A 88 4.51 0.24 -10.80
CA LEU A 88 3.34 -0.56 -10.45
C LEU A 88 2.08 0.29 -10.44
N LEU A 89 2.07 1.43 -9.74
CA LEU A 89 0.87 2.26 -9.67
C LEU A 89 0.53 2.87 -11.03
N GLN A 90 1.52 3.28 -11.81
CA GLN A 90 1.28 3.75 -13.17
C GLN A 90 0.60 2.69 -14.03
N ASP A 91 1.09 1.45 -13.99
CA ASP A 91 0.49 0.33 -14.72
C ASP A 91 -0.90 -0.02 -14.17
N LEU A 92 -1.06 -0.05 -12.85
CA LEU A 92 -2.32 -0.36 -12.19
C LEU A 92 -3.42 0.64 -12.55
N TYR A 93 -3.17 1.95 -12.42
CA TYR A 93 -4.15 2.98 -12.77
C TYR A 93 -4.40 3.08 -14.28
N SER A 94 -3.45 2.68 -15.12
CA SER A 94 -3.63 2.62 -16.58
C SER A 94 -4.42 1.38 -17.03
N SER A 95 -4.29 0.26 -16.31
CA SER A 95 -4.85 -1.05 -16.68
C SER A 95 -6.17 -1.36 -15.98
N ALA A 96 -6.45 -0.74 -14.83
CA ALA A 96 -7.64 -0.98 -14.02
C ALA A 96 -8.52 0.27 -13.92
N PRO A 97 -9.55 0.41 -14.79
CA PRO A 97 -10.54 1.49 -14.69
C PRO A 97 -11.33 1.52 -13.37
N LEU A 98 -11.31 0.43 -12.59
CA LEU A 98 -11.90 0.38 -11.26
C LEU A 98 -11.01 1.01 -10.18
N ALA A 99 -9.68 0.98 -10.37
CA ALA A 99 -8.74 1.68 -9.50
C ALA A 99 -8.88 3.21 -9.68
N SER A 100 -9.25 3.68 -10.88
CA SER A 100 -9.75 5.04 -11.08
C SER A 100 -11.15 5.17 -10.52
N THR A 101 -11.25 5.50 -9.23
CA THR A 101 -12.50 5.48 -8.48
C THR A 101 -13.63 6.30 -9.13
N PHE A 102 -14.66 5.62 -9.61
CA PHE A 102 -16.03 6.15 -9.69
C PHE A 102 -16.90 5.32 -8.75
N LEU A 103 -17.52 5.96 -7.76
CA LEU A 103 -18.55 5.28 -6.94
C LEU A 103 -19.92 5.39 -7.62
N PRO A 104 -20.72 4.31 -7.66
CA PRO A 104 -22.08 4.38 -8.15
C PRO A 104 -22.96 5.16 -7.16
N THR A 105 -23.69 6.13 -7.68
CA THR A 105 -24.77 6.82 -6.96
C THR A 105 -25.85 5.81 -6.60
N THR A 106 -25.97 5.45 -5.33
CA THR A 106 -27.22 4.86 -4.85
C THR A 106 -27.76 5.63 -3.67
N SER A 107 -28.81 6.40 -4.01
CA SER A 107 -30.04 6.63 -3.24
C SER A 107 -29.96 7.40 -1.93
N SER A 108 -30.33 8.69 -1.99
CA SER A 108 -31.27 9.28 -1.03
C SER A 108 -31.72 10.67 -1.48
N ILE A 109 -32.87 10.80 -2.17
CA ILE A 109 -33.88 11.81 -1.80
C ILE A 109 -35.25 11.16 -1.99
N SER A 110 -35.95 11.07 -0.88
CA SER A 110 -37.32 10.66 -0.69
C SER A 110 -38.30 11.42 -1.58
N ASP A 111 -39.05 10.71 -2.43
CA ASP A 111 -40.28 11.22 -3.02
C ASP A 111 -41.33 11.39 -1.91
N SER A 112 -41.53 12.62 -1.48
CA SER A 112 -42.69 13.01 -0.67
C SER A 112 -43.46 14.12 -1.41
N ASN A 113 -44.60 13.72 -1.95
CA ASN A 113 -45.81 14.49 -2.25
C ASN A 113 -45.71 15.79 -3.08
N GLY A 114 -46.45 15.77 -4.19
CA GLY A 114 -47.54 16.74 -4.35
C GLY A 114 -47.57 17.56 -5.63
N SER A 115 -48.49 17.16 -6.51
CA SER A 115 -49.29 18.00 -7.43
C SER A 115 -48.61 18.79 -8.56
N GLY A 116 -48.96 18.41 -9.79
CA GLY A 116 -49.69 19.34 -10.66
C GLY A 116 -49.02 19.72 -12.00
N SER A 117 -49.71 19.35 -13.08
CA SER A 117 -49.71 19.94 -14.44
C SER A 117 -48.60 19.56 -15.45
N VAL A 118 -49.05 18.76 -16.42
CA VAL A 118 -48.67 18.70 -17.85
C VAL A 118 -49.58 19.72 -18.61
N PRO A 119 -49.41 20.14 -19.90
CA PRO A 119 -48.34 20.04 -20.95
C PRO A 119 -47.88 21.47 -21.42
N THR A 120 -47.02 21.73 -22.43
CA THR A 120 -47.33 21.73 -23.88
C THR A 120 -46.12 22.06 -24.78
N GLN A 121 -46.12 21.39 -25.95
CA GLN A 121 -45.36 21.43 -27.21
C GLN A 121 -44.84 22.79 -27.78
N ASP A 122 -43.59 22.76 -28.31
CA ASP A 122 -43.08 23.10 -29.68
C ASP A 122 -43.59 24.35 -30.47
N PRO A 123 -43.00 24.74 -31.64
CA PRO A 123 -41.60 24.72 -32.14
C PRO A 123 -41.24 26.01 -32.96
N THR A 124 -39.96 26.34 -33.24
CA THR A 124 -39.43 26.92 -34.53
C THR A 124 -37.95 27.41 -34.48
N ALA A 125 -37.06 26.69 -35.20
CA ALA A 125 -35.88 27.06 -36.04
C ALA A 125 -35.02 28.35 -35.82
N PRO A 126 -33.81 28.50 -36.44
CA PRO A 126 -32.67 27.56 -36.62
C PRO A 126 -31.25 28.19 -36.42
N ALA A 127 -30.23 27.33 -36.40
CA ALA A 127 -28.83 27.48 -36.89
C ALA A 127 -27.91 28.65 -36.50
N GLY A 128 -26.74 28.31 -35.90
CA GLY A 128 -25.44 28.83 -36.36
C GLY A 128 -24.56 29.60 -35.35
N ALA A 129 -23.37 29.03 -35.09
CA ALA A 129 -22.09 29.67 -34.74
C ALA A 129 -21.88 30.38 -33.39
N LEU A 130 -21.07 29.71 -32.55
CA LEU A 130 -20.01 30.16 -31.62
C LEU A 130 -19.86 31.69 -31.38
N THR A 131 -20.00 32.16 -30.13
CA THR A 131 -18.89 32.71 -29.31
C THR A 131 -19.35 33.21 -27.94
N GLU A 132 -18.46 32.98 -26.98
CA GLU A 132 -18.28 33.42 -25.59
C GLU A 132 -19.21 34.47 -24.95
N GLY A 133 -19.63 34.13 -23.73
CA GLY A 133 -19.74 35.07 -22.61
C GLY A 133 -21.14 35.25 -22.05
N ASP A 134 -21.51 34.47 -21.02
CA ASP A 134 -22.07 35.11 -19.83
C ASP A 134 -21.90 34.26 -18.56
N THR A 135 -21.55 34.99 -17.53
CA THR A 135 -21.53 34.63 -16.12
C THR A 135 -22.91 34.19 -15.62
N LEU A 136 -22.97 33.14 -14.79
CA LEU A 136 -23.54 33.15 -13.43
C LEU A 136 -23.79 31.72 -12.90
N ASN A 137 -23.52 31.59 -11.60
CA ASN A 137 -24.19 30.71 -10.63
C ASN A 137 -23.78 29.24 -10.52
N SER A 138 -22.87 29.03 -9.56
CA SER A 138 -23.18 28.29 -8.32
C SER A 138 -24.17 27.15 -8.47
N THR A 139 -23.66 25.98 -8.82
CA THR A 139 -24.19 24.69 -8.35
C THR A 139 -23.06 23.66 -8.37
N THR A 140 -21.95 24.01 -7.71
CA THR A 140 -20.86 23.09 -7.38
C THR A 140 -21.27 22.25 -6.16
N ALA A 141 -22.37 21.53 -6.27
CA ALA A 141 -22.83 20.58 -5.26
C ALA A 141 -22.82 19.19 -5.91
N GLY A 142 -21.77 18.41 -5.64
CA GLY A 142 -21.79 16.96 -5.90
C GLY A 142 -20.72 16.38 -6.82
N LYS A 143 -19.49 16.90 -6.85
CA LYS A 143 -18.32 16.13 -7.32
C LYS A 143 -17.37 15.90 -6.15
N ILE A 144 -17.61 14.83 -5.39
CA ILE A 144 -16.87 14.42 -4.17
C ILE A 144 -15.66 13.51 -4.49
N LEU A 145 -15.34 13.23 -5.76
CA LEU A 145 -14.23 12.35 -6.12
C LEU A 145 -13.12 13.11 -6.85
N LEU A 146 -11.88 12.89 -6.40
CA LEU A 146 -10.66 13.31 -7.09
C LEU A 146 -10.50 12.49 -8.38
N PRO A 147 -10.03 13.09 -9.49
CA PRO A 147 -9.71 12.35 -10.70
C PRO A 147 -8.62 11.31 -10.42
N SER A 148 -8.60 10.22 -11.22
CA SER A 148 -7.50 9.26 -11.19
C SER A 148 -6.15 9.98 -11.31
N PRO A 149 -5.16 9.64 -10.47
CA PRO A 149 -3.88 10.33 -10.49
C PRO A 149 -3.21 10.14 -11.85
N THR A 150 -2.71 11.23 -12.44
CA THR A 150 -1.94 11.17 -13.68
C THR A 150 -0.57 10.54 -13.44
N SER A 151 0.13 10.16 -14.52
CA SER A 151 1.52 9.69 -14.42
C SER A 151 2.45 10.72 -13.75
N GLU A 152 2.21 12.00 -14.03
CA GLU A 152 2.92 13.13 -13.45
C GLU A 152 2.62 13.25 -11.97
N ASP A 153 1.35 13.09 -11.57
CA ASP A 153 0.97 13.04 -10.16
C ASP A 153 1.72 11.90 -9.47
N ILE A 154 1.61 10.66 -9.96
CA ILE A 154 2.30 9.51 -9.36
C ILE A 154 3.81 9.78 -9.25
N ALA A 155 4.46 10.30 -10.30
CA ALA A 155 5.87 10.63 -10.26
C ALA A 155 6.21 11.71 -9.20
N ARG A 156 5.40 12.77 -9.12
CA ARG A 156 5.55 13.83 -8.12
C ARG A 156 5.35 13.30 -6.69
N HIS A 157 4.48 12.34 -6.47
CA HIS A 157 4.27 11.79 -5.13
C HIS A 157 5.43 10.88 -4.73
N PHE A 158 5.94 10.08 -5.66
CA PHE A 158 7.09 9.22 -5.41
C PHE A 158 8.40 9.99 -5.19
N SER A 159 8.51 11.22 -5.71
CA SER A 159 9.66 12.09 -5.42
C SER A 159 9.67 12.68 -4.00
N LEU A 160 8.53 12.66 -3.31
CA LEU A 160 8.41 13.09 -1.91
C LEU A 160 8.78 11.99 -0.91
N ILE A 161 8.98 10.75 -1.37
CA ILE A 161 9.32 9.62 -0.51
C ILE A 161 10.78 9.74 -0.10
N HIS A 162 11.06 9.70 1.20
CA HIS A 162 12.43 9.69 1.69
C HIS A 162 13.06 8.30 1.47
N PRO A 163 14.11 8.20 0.63
CA PRO A 163 14.72 6.91 0.32
C PRO A 163 15.60 6.45 1.48
N LEU A 164 15.39 5.20 1.91
CA LEU A 164 16.19 4.56 2.96
C LEU A 164 17.04 3.41 2.39
N LYS A 165 18.16 3.15 3.06
CA LYS A 165 19.03 2.00 2.81
C LYS A 165 18.84 0.97 3.92
N TYR A 166 19.12 -0.29 3.62
CA TYR A 166 19.06 -1.34 4.62
C TYR A 166 20.09 -1.14 5.73
N SER A 167 19.72 -1.56 6.94
CA SER A 167 20.55 -1.55 8.15
C SER A 167 21.10 -0.17 8.51
N GLN A 168 20.47 0.90 8.05
CA GLN A 168 20.82 2.28 8.40
C GLN A 168 19.74 2.85 9.31
N PRO A 169 20.02 3.06 10.60
CA PRO A 169 19.10 3.75 11.50
C PRO A 169 18.85 5.17 11.00
N HIS A 170 17.59 5.54 10.93
CA HIS A 170 17.14 6.84 10.47
C HIS A 170 16.17 7.45 11.46
N GLN A 171 16.35 8.74 11.78
CA GLN A 171 15.38 9.52 12.53
C GLN A 171 14.48 10.25 11.54
N PRO A 172 13.19 9.87 11.45
CA PRO A 172 12.27 10.51 10.52
C PRO A 172 12.00 11.95 10.93
N LEU A 173 11.61 12.76 9.95
CA LEU A 173 11.10 14.11 10.16
C LEU A 173 9.61 14.07 10.52
N PRO A 174 9.15 14.87 11.51
CA PRO A 174 7.74 14.97 11.85
C PRO A 174 6.93 15.55 10.69
N SER A 175 5.70 15.08 10.51
CA SER A 175 4.72 15.78 9.68
C SER A 175 4.31 17.10 10.34
N PRO A 176 3.89 18.13 9.57
CA PRO A 176 3.52 19.44 10.12
C PRO A 176 2.41 19.40 11.18
N PHE A 177 1.58 18.36 11.17
CA PHE A 177 0.43 18.19 12.05
C PHE A 177 0.69 17.16 13.16
N SER A 178 1.89 16.57 13.20
CA SER A 178 2.25 15.54 14.17
C SER A 178 2.97 16.08 15.39
N PRO A 179 2.85 15.40 16.55
CA PRO A 179 3.67 15.72 17.70
C PRO A 179 5.16 15.45 17.40
N PRO A 180 6.08 16.03 18.21
CA PRO A 180 7.50 15.71 18.11
C PRO A 180 7.75 14.21 18.23
N LEU A 181 8.57 13.65 17.33
CA LEU A 181 8.82 12.20 17.26
C LEU A 181 9.76 11.67 18.34
N ASN A 182 10.25 12.52 19.25
CA ASN A 182 10.93 12.17 20.51
C ASN A 182 11.93 11.00 20.44
N GLY A 183 12.85 11.04 19.47
CA GLY A 183 13.90 10.02 19.35
C GLY A 183 13.47 8.73 18.65
N LEU A 184 12.31 8.72 17.98
CA LEU A 184 11.90 7.65 17.08
C LEU A 184 13.02 7.34 16.09
N THR A 185 13.39 6.07 16.01
CA THR A 185 14.38 5.57 15.06
C THR A 185 13.76 4.42 14.28
N ILE A 186 13.84 4.52 12.96
CA ILE A 186 13.38 3.48 12.03
C ILE A 186 14.58 2.89 11.29
N THR A 187 14.62 1.56 11.19
CA THR A 187 15.65 0.85 10.44
C THR A 187 15.00 -0.17 9.52
N ALA A 188 15.35 -0.14 8.24
CA ALA A 188 14.87 -1.11 7.26
C ALA A 188 15.82 -2.30 7.17
N TYR A 189 15.30 -3.53 7.17
CA TYR A 189 16.04 -4.78 6.93
C TYR A 189 15.47 -5.51 5.72
N ASN A 190 16.26 -6.33 5.03
CA ASN A 190 15.76 -7.08 3.87
C ASN A 190 14.69 -8.10 4.29
N ALA A 191 13.52 -8.07 3.67
CA ALA A 191 12.46 -9.06 3.88
C ALA A 191 12.58 -10.30 2.98
N GLY A 192 13.32 -10.20 1.87
CA GLY A 192 13.48 -11.31 0.93
C GLY A 192 12.22 -11.76 0.18
N HIS A 193 11.12 -11.02 0.28
CA HIS A 193 9.86 -11.32 -0.41
C HIS A 193 9.76 -10.64 -1.79
N THR A 194 10.09 -9.35 -1.84
CA THR A 194 10.16 -8.54 -3.07
C THR A 194 11.52 -7.85 -3.16
N VAL A 195 11.90 -7.40 -4.36
CA VAL A 195 13.09 -6.54 -4.50
C VAL A 195 12.87 -5.25 -3.71
N GLY A 196 13.77 -4.93 -2.78
CA GLY A 196 13.63 -3.80 -1.87
C GLY A 196 12.70 -4.03 -0.68
N GLY A 197 12.03 -5.19 -0.58
CA GLY A 197 11.10 -5.49 0.50
C GLY A 197 11.71 -5.30 1.89
N THR A 198 10.96 -4.75 2.83
CA THR A 198 11.49 -4.35 4.15
C THR A 198 10.82 -5.06 5.32
N ILE A 199 11.66 -5.47 6.28
CA ILE A 199 11.28 -5.65 7.68
C ILE A 199 11.61 -4.33 8.38
N TRP A 200 10.65 -3.75 9.08
CA TRP A 200 10.88 -2.51 9.83
C TRP A 200 11.22 -2.81 11.27
N HIS A 201 12.32 -2.24 11.75
CA HIS A 201 12.61 -2.13 13.17
C HIS A 201 12.34 -0.70 13.61
N ILE A 202 11.40 -0.55 14.54
CA ILE A 202 10.89 0.73 15.02
C ILE A 202 11.25 0.83 16.50
N GLN A 203 12.07 1.81 16.85
CA GLN A 203 12.54 2.04 18.21
C GLN A 203 12.04 3.39 18.71
N HIS A 204 11.38 3.40 19.86
CA HIS A 204 10.88 4.63 20.48
C HIS A 204 10.94 4.51 22.01
N GLY A 205 11.82 5.29 22.65
CA GLY A 205 12.09 5.16 24.07
C GLY A 205 12.60 3.76 24.43
N MET A 206 11.81 3.02 25.22
CA MET A 206 12.11 1.63 25.61
C MET A 206 11.42 0.58 24.71
N GLU A 207 10.59 1.01 23.76
CA GLU A 207 9.89 0.11 22.86
C GLU A 207 10.78 -0.27 21.67
N SER A 208 10.88 -1.57 21.40
CA SER A 208 11.58 -2.11 20.23
C SER A 208 10.63 -3.03 19.47
N ILE A 209 10.04 -2.52 18.39
CA ILE A 209 8.97 -3.19 17.65
C ILE A 209 9.54 -3.64 16.30
N VAL A 210 9.34 -4.91 15.95
CA VAL A 210 9.73 -5.45 14.66
C VAL A 210 8.48 -5.78 13.86
N TYR A 211 8.32 -5.12 12.71
CA TYR A 211 7.22 -5.35 11.77
C TYR A 211 7.74 -6.15 10.57
N ALA A 212 7.26 -7.39 10.44
CA ALA A 212 7.68 -8.36 9.45
C ALA A 212 6.49 -9.19 8.95
N VAL A 213 5.60 -8.56 8.17
CA VAL A 213 4.40 -9.21 7.63
C VAL A 213 4.77 -10.19 6.52
N ASP A 214 5.24 -9.72 5.37
CA ASP A 214 5.56 -10.58 4.22
C ASP A 214 7.09 -10.73 4.05
N TRP A 215 7.63 -11.86 4.49
CA TRP A 215 9.06 -12.16 4.37
C TRP A 215 9.30 -13.60 3.90
N ASN A 216 10.47 -13.85 3.32
CA ASN A 216 10.88 -15.17 2.87
C ASN A 216 12.27 -15.50 3.40
N GLN A 217 12.39 -16.63 4.09
CA GLN A 217 13.68 -17.10 4.62
C GLN A 217 14.61 -17.61 3.51
N ALA A 218 14.05 -18.19 2.46
CA ALA A 218 14.83 -18.80 1.39
C ALA A 218 15.42 -17.74 0.46
N ARG A 219 16.63 -18.02 -0.03
CA ARG A 219 17.21 -17.25 -1.13
C ARG A 219 16.55 -17.65 -2.45
N GLU A 220 16.07 -16.66 -3.20
CA GLU A 220 15.52 -16.84 -4.53
C GLU A 220 16.56 -16.51 -5.61
N ASN A 221 16.18 -16.56 -6.89
CA ASN A 221 17.10 -16.31 -8.00
C ASN A 221 17.63 -14.86 -8.02
N VAL A 222 16.77 -13.89 -7.71
CA VAL A 222 17.07 -12.45 -7.82
C VAL A 222 17.09 -11.71 -6.50
N ILE A 223 16.69 -12.36 -5.39
CA ILE A 223 16.61 -11.75 -4.06
C ILE A 223 17.24 -12.67 -3.01
N ALA A 224 17.96 -12.06 -2.06
CA ALA A 224 18.44 -12.75 -0.88
C ALA A 224 17.27 -13.03 0.09
N GLY A 225 17.42 -14.05 0.93
CA GLY A 225 16.47 -14.31 2.01
C GLY A 225 16.43 -13.17 3.04
N ALA A 226 15.41 -13.19 3.88
CA ALA A 226 15.19 -12.22 4.94
C ALA A 226 16.40 -12.09 5.87
N ALA A 227 16.72 -10.87 6.27
CA ALA A 227 17.87 -10.51 7.09
C ALA A 227 17.65 -10.79 8.59
N TRP A 228 17.03 -11.93 8.93
CA TRP A 228 16.90 -12.37 10.32
C TRP A 228 18.22 -12.85 10.88
N PHE A 229 19.02 -13.56 10.07
CA PHE A 229 20.23 -14.25 10.49
C PHE A 229 21.46 -13.54 9.93
N GLY A 230 22.53 -13.48 10.73
CA GLY A 230 23.78 -12.84 10.33
C GLY A 230 24.41 -13.49 9.10
N SER A 231 24.98 -12.67 8.21
CA SER A 231 25.65 -13.12 6.97
C SER A 231 27.09 -13.62 7.17
N SER A 232 27.64 -13.55 8.39
CA SER A 232 29.06 -13.82 8.67
C SER A 232 29.23 -14.67 9.92
N GLY A 233 29.88 -15.83 9.80
CA GLY A 233 30.33 -16.67 10.93
C GLY A 233 29.58 -17.99 11.11
N ALA A 234 30.22 -18.92 11.81
CA ALA A 234 29.84 -20.34 11.99
C ALA A 234 28.43 -20.59 12.59
N ASN A 235 27.74 -19.55 13.06
CA ASN A 235 26.39 -19.65 13.64
C ASN A 235 25.34 -18.95 12.76
N ARG A 236 25.00 -19.59 11.64
CA ARG A 236 23.95 -19.15 10.69
C ARG A 236 22.52 -19.24 11.25
N THR A 237 22.38 -19.56 12.54
CA THR A 237 21.12 -19.75 13.26
C THR A 237 20.76 -18.60 14.18
N ASP A 238 21.71 -17.70 14.47
CA ASP A 238 21.50 -16.65 15.45
C ASP A 238 20.82 -15.44 14.79
N VAL A 239 19.73 -14.99 15.40
CA VAL A 239 19.06 -13.75 15.01
C VAL A 239 20.01 -12.58 15.26
N ILE A 240 20.08 -11.66 14.28
CA ILE A 240 20.92 -10.46 14.37
C ILE A 240 20.59 -9.67 15.64
N GLU A 241 21.60 -9.05 16.22
CA GLU A 241 21.51 -8.38 17.52
C GLU A 241 20.38 -7.33 17.56
N GLN A 242 20.22 -6.58 16.48
CA GLN A 242 19.24 -5.50 16.38
C GLN A 242 17.79 -5.99 16.38
N LEU A 243 17.51 -7.21 15.90
CA LEU A 243 16.17 -7.80 15.85
C LEU A 243 15.93 -8.79 16.99
N ARG A 244 16.88 -8.92 17.92
CA ARG A 244 16.80 -9.86 19.03
C ARG A 244 15.97 -9.26 20.17
N LYS A 245 15.10 -10.08 20.77
CA LYS A 245 14.24 -9.71 21.92
C LYS A 245 13.46 -8.39 21.69
N PRO A 246 12.69 -8.28 20.60
CA PRO A 246 11.81 -7.12 20.45
C PRO A 246 10.72 -7.15 21.54
N THR A 247 10.24 -5.99 21.95
CA THR A 247 9.06 -5.87 22.82
C THR A 247 7.84 -6.47 22.14
N ALA A 248 7.75 -6.34 20.82
CA ALA A 248 6.73 -6.96 20.01
C ALA A 248 7.22 -7.33 18.61
N LEU A 249 6.78 -8.48 18.13
CA LEU A 249 6.95 -8.93 16.75
C LEU A 249 5.58 -8.97 16.09
N VAL A 250 5.37 -8.10 15.10
CA VAL A 250 4.19 -8.12 14.23
C VAL A 250 4.54 -8.91 12.99
N CYS A 251 3.89 -10.04 12.76
CA CYS A 251 4.15 -10.90 11.61
C CYS A 251 2.88 -11.51 11.00
N SER A 252 2.97 -11.93 9.75
CA SER A 252 1.92 -12.67 9.07
C SER A 252 2.05 -14.17 9.31
N ALA A 253 0.91 -14.87 9.42
CA ALA A 253 0.86 -16.33 9.37
C ALA A 253 0.75 -16.88 7.93
N LYS A 254 0.66 -15.99 6.93
CA LYS A 254 0.45 -16.37 5.53
C LYS A 254 1.59 -17.24 5.02
N GLY A 255 1.24 -18.42 4.53
CA GLY A 255 2.22 -19.38 4.01
C GLY A 255 2.91 -20.23 5.08
N GLY A 256 2.51 -20.14 6.36
CA GLY A 256 3.01 -21.02 7.42
C GLY A 256 2.79 -22.51 7.14
N ASP A 257 1.70 -22.86 6.44
CA ASP A 257 1.38 -24.24 6.08
C ASP A 257 2.07 -24.72 4.78
N LYS A 258 2.82 -23.84 4.11
CA LYS A 258 3.48 -24.16 2.82
C LYS A 258 4.88 -24.68 3.06
N PHE A 259 5.05 -26.00 2.98
CA PHE A 259 6.36 -26.61 3.03
C PHE A 259 7.12 -26.48 1.71
N ALA A 260 8.39 -26.08 1.79
CA ALA A 260 9.26 -26.07 0.62
C ALA A 260 9.45 -27.51 0.10
N PRO A 261 9.35 -27.74 -1.23
CA PRO A 261 9.54 -29.08 -1.77
C PRO A 261 10.97 -29.56 -1.52
N GLY A 262 11.14 -30.84 -1.19
CA GLY A 262 12.47 -31.44 -0.98
C GLY A 262 13.32 -31.31 -2.24
N GLY A 263 14.45 -30.61 -2.15
CA GLY A 263 15.25 -30.14 -3.30
C GLY A 263 15.27 -28.61 -3.47
N GLY A 264 14.45 -27.90 -2.68
CA GLY A 264 14.49 -26.44 -2.55
C GLY A 264 14.16 -25.70 -3.85
N ARG A 265 14.78 -24.53 -4.02
CA ARG A 265 14.58 -23.65 -5.19
C ARG A 265 14.81 -24.37 -6.51
N LYS A 266 15.90 -25.14 -6.64
CA LYS A 266 16.26 -25.83 -7.89
C LYS A 266 15.14 -26.75 -8.37
N LYS A 267 14.57 -27.55 -7.47
CA LYS A 267 13.46 -28.44 -7.84
C LYS A 267 12.20 -27.67 -8.26
N ARG A 268 11.92 -26.52 -7.65
CA ARG A 268 10.80 -25.67 -8.10
C ARG A 268 11.03 -25.14 -9.51
N ASP A 269 12.25 -24.70 -9.81
CA ASP A 269 12.62 -24.19 -11.12
C ASP A 269 12.53 -25.32 -12.17
N ASP A 270 13.04 -26.52 -11.86
CA ASP A 270 12.95 -27.69 -12.74
C ASP A 270 11.48 -28.07 -13.03
N LEU A 271 10.62 -28.12 -12.00
CA LEU A 271 9.19 -28.39 -12.16
C LEU A 271 8.47 -27.34 -13.03
N LEU A 272 8.82 -26.07 -12.87
CA LEU A 272 8.26 -24.99 -13.69
C LEU A 272 8.68 -25.14 -15.15
N LEU A 273 9.96 -25.41 -15.40
CA LEU A 273 10.50 -25.59 -16.75
C LEU A 273 9.89 -26.82 -17.43
N ASP A 274 9.71 -27.92 -16.69
CA ASP A 274 9.07 -29.12 -17.21
C ASP A 274 7.60 -28.86 -17.59
N MET A 275 6.87 -28.10 -16.76
CA MET A 275 5.49 -27.70 -17.06
C MET A 275 5.41 -26.83 -18.32
N ILE A 276 6.32 -25.85 -18.47
CA ILE A 276 6.39 -24.99 -19.67
C ILE A 276 6.66 -25.84 -20.91
N ARG A 277 7.67 -26.72 -20.86
CA ARG A 277 8.03 -27.62 -21.97
C ARG A 277 6.86 -28.52 -22.36
N SER A 278 6.15 -29.07 -21.36
CA SER A 278 4.97 -29.92 -21.61
C SER A 278 3.82 -29.14 -22.23
N CYS A 279 3.61 -27.87 -21.86
CA CYS A 279 2.56 -27.03 -22.45
C CYS A 279 2.85 -26.76 -23.94
N ILE A 280 4.08 -26.34 -24.23
CA ILE A 280 4.55 -26.04 -25.60
C ILE A 280 4.48 -27.31 -26.47
N ALA A 281 4.89 -28.47 -25.95
CA ALA A 281 4.82 -29.73 -26.69
C ALA A 281 3.38 -30.11 -27.09
N ARG A 282 2.38 -29.67 -26.32
CA ARG A 282 0.94 -29.86 -26.61
C ARG A 282 0.34 -28.71 -27.43
N LYS A 283 1.17 -27.80 -27.96
CA LYS A 283 0.76 -26.60 -28.69
C LYS A 283 -0.13 -25.64 -27.86
N GLY A 284 0.01 -25.67 -26.53
CA GLY A 284 -0.58 -24.65 -25.65
C GLY A 284 0.25 -23.36 -25.66
N THR A 285 -0.40 -22.24 -25.34
CA THR A 285 0.21 -20.92 -25.14
C THR A 285 0.32 -20.59 -23.67
#